data_AF-R6DZX9-F1
#
_entry.id   AF-R6DZX9-F1
#
_cell.length_a   1.000
_cell.length_b   1.000
_cell.length_c   1.000
_cell.angle_alpha   90.00
_cell.angle_beta   90.00
_cell.angle_gamma   90.00
#
_symmetry.space_group_name_H-M   'P 1'
#
loop_
_entity.id
_entity.type
_entity.pdbx_description
1 polymer ?
#
loop_
_entity_poly.entity_id
_entity_poly.type
_entity_poly.pdbx_seq_one_letter_code
_entity_poly.pdbx_strand_id
1 'polypeptide(L)'
;MDIYIMEKAYKEYTRWCRQRLPEDLAAELCAIRGDENEIYNRFCKDISFGTSGLRAKMGAGSNRINSVTLRKASIGISRYLNEKGTKPELVIGFDTRNNSKEYAEIVAHEFADNGVDVYLFGEPTPVPVVSFAVRAMGVSGGIMITASHNTREYNGYKVYDHFENQIDDKLRKSNRR
;
A
#
# COMPACT_ATOMS: atom_id res chain seq x y z
N MET A 1 16.07 1.07 -24.28
CA MET A 1 15.33 0.34 -23.24
C MET A 1 15.94 -1.04 -23.14
N ASP A 2 16.30 -1.50 -21.94
CA ASP A 2 16.91 -2.82 -21.75
C ASP A 2 15.89 -3.92 -22.11
N ILE A 3 16.22 -4.75 -23.10
CA ILE A 3 15.37 -5.83 -23.63
C ILE A 3 14.93 -6.77 -22.51
N TYR A 4 15.83 -7.09 -21.58
CA TYR A 4 15.52 -8.00 -20.47
C TYR A 4 14.50 -7.40 -19.49
N ILE A 5 14.60 -6.09 -19.23
CA ILE A 5 13.65 -5.40 -18.35
C ILE A 5 12.28 -5.30 -19.02
N MET A 6 12.24 -5.12 -20.34
CA MET A 6 10.99 -5.11 -21.10
C MET A 6 10.29 -6.48 -21.09
N GLU A 7 11.02 -7.57 -21.33
CA GLU A 7 10.45 -8.93 -21.24
C GLU A 7 9.84 -9.21 -19.86
N LYS A 8 10.53 -8.79 -18.79
CA LYS A 8 10.01 -8.88 -17.43
C LYS A 8 8.71 -8.08 -17.26
N ALA A 9 8.65 -6.86 -17.77
CA ALA A 9 7.47 -6.02 -17.69
C ALA A 9 6.27 -6.67 -18.41
N TYR A 10 6.47 -7.21 -19.61
CA TYR A 10 5.41 -7.93 -20.34
C TYR A 10 4.93 -9.19 -19.63
N LYS A 11 5.86 -9.94 -19.01
CA LYS A 11 5.51 -11.12 -18.21
C LYS A 11 4.61 -10.74 -17.04
N GLU A 12 4.94 -9.66 -16.32
CA GLU A 12 4.13 -9.18 -15.20
C GLU A 12 2.79 -8.60 -15.65
N TYR A 13 2.76 -7.82 -16.73
CA TYR A 13 1.51 -7.33 -17.33
C TYR A 13 0.58 -8.49 -17.71
N THR A 14 1.11 -9.51 -18.38
CA THR A 14 0.36 -10.71 -18.77
C THR A 14 -0.15 -11.48 -17.54
N ARG A 15 0.67 -11.58 -16.48
CA ARG A 15 0.27 -12.18 -15.21
C ARG A 15 -0.90 -11.44 -14.57
N TRP A 16 -0.90 -10.10 -14.61
CA TRP A 16 -2.00 -9.28 -14.11
C TRP A 16 -3.27 -9.43 -14.96
N CYS A 17 -3.17 -9.44 -16.29
CA CYS A 17 -4.31 -9.62 -17.19
C CYS A 17 -5.04 -10.96 -17.00
N ARG A 18 -4.35 -11.98 -16.46
CA ARG A 18 -4.92 -13.32 -16.20
C ARG A 18 -5.58 -13.43 -14.82
N GLN A 19 -5.42 -12.43 -13.95
CA GLN A 19 -6.02 -12.44 -12.62
C GLN A 19 -7.44 -11.90 -12.66
N ARG A 20 -8.26 -12.33 -11.71
CA ARG A 20 -9.53 -11.65 -11.43
C ARG A 20 -9.23 -10.34 -10.71
N LEU A 21 -9.30 -9.24 -11.46
CA LEU A 21 -9.05 -7.89 -10.96
C LEU A 21 -10.37 -7.15 -10.73
N PRO A 22 -10.37 -6.14 -9.83
CA PRO A 22 -11.39 -5.11 -9.81
C PRO A 22 -11.60 -4.49 -11.20
N GLU A 23 -12.84 -4.08 -11.49
CA GLU A 23 -13.25 -3.63 -12.82
C GLU A 23 -12.45 -2.43 -13.32
N ASP A 24 -12.17 -1.47 -12.44
CA ASP A 24 -11.34 -0.29 -12.72
C ASP A 24 -9.93 -0.68 -13.19
N LEU A 25 -9.27 -1.60 -12.49
CA LEU A 25 -7.93 -2.05 -12.84
C LEU A 25 -7.94 -2.89 -14.12
N ALA A 26 -8.94 -3.75 -14.30
CA ALA A 26 -9.09 -4.54 -15.52
C ALA A 26 -9.27 -3.64 -16.76
N ALA A 27 -10.12 -2.62 -16.64
CA ALA A 27 -10.35 -1.64 -17.70
C ALA A 27 -9.06 -0.86 -18.04
N GLU A 28 -8.31 -0.41 -17.04
CA GLU A 28 -7.02 0.24 -17.26
C GLU A 28 -6.01 -0.65 -18.00
N LEU A 29 -5.92 -1.94 -17.65
CA LEU A 29 -5.03 -2.88 -18.34
C LEU A 29 -5.44 -3.08 -19.79
N CYS A 30 -6.75 -3.21 -20.07
CA CYS A 30 -7.25 -3.28 -21.43
C CYS A 30 -6.89 -2.02 -22.24
N ALA A 31 -6.96 -0.84 -21.64
CA ALA A 31 -6.70 0.44 -22.29
C ALA A 31 -5.23 0.62 -22.72
N ILE A 32 -4.27 0.03 -22.00
CA ILE A 32 -2.84 0.11 -22.34
C ILE A 32 -2.35 -1.04 -23.22
N ARG A 33 -3.26 -1.90 -23.74
CA ARG A 33 -2.88 -3.06 -24.53
C ARG A 33 -2.13 -2.64 -25.80
N GLY A 34 -0.87 -3.06 -25.92
CA GLY A 34 -0.01 -2.73 -27.05
C GLY A 34 0.77 -1.42 -26.87
N ASP A 35 0.55 -0.68 -25.78
CA ASP A 35 1.39 0.46 -25.39
C ASP A 35 2.58 -0.04 -24.57
N GLU A 36 3.71 -0.25 -25.26
CA GLU A 36 4.92 -0.76 -24.63
C GLU A 36 5.45 0.16 -23.53
N ASN A 37 5.29 1.48 -23.69
CA ASN A 37 5.79 2.46 -22.74
C ASN A 37 5.00 2.42 -21.44
N GLU A 38 3.66 2.35 -21.52
CA GLU A 38 2.80 2.22 -20.34
C GLU A 38 3.01 0.88 -19.64
N ILE A 39 3.11 -0.22 -20.41
CA ILE A 39 3.42 -1.55 -19.86
C ILE A 39 4.77 -1.51 -19.13
N TYR A 40 5.81 -0.98 -19.76
CA TYR A 40 7.12 -0.84 -19.12
C TYR A 40 7.04 0.00 -17.84
N ASN A 41 6.42 1.18 -17.90
CA ASN A 41 6.37 2.11 -16.77
C ASN A 41 5.62 1.54 -15.55
N ARG A 42 4.59 0.71 -15.80
CA ARG A 42 3.74 0.11 -14.77
C ARG A 42 4.28 -1.21 -14.20
N PHE A 43 5.08 -1.95 -14.99
CA PHE A 43 5.46 -3.34 -14.66
C PHE A 43 6.95 -3.66 -14.65
N CYS A 44 7.84 -2.74 -15.05
CA CYS A 44 9.28 -3.00 -15.03
C CYS A 44 9.85 -3.27 -13.62
N LYS A 45 9.12 -2.88 -12.57
CA LYS A 45 9.46 -3.10 -11.17
C LYS A 45 8.20 -3.23 -10.31
N ASP A 46 8.40 -3.63 -9.06
CA ASP A 46 7.40 -3.49 -8.01
C ASP A 46 7.53 -2.11 -7.35
N ILE A 47 6.42 -1.62 -6.80
CA ILE A 47 6.45 -0.48 -5.89
C ILE A 47 7.34 -0.81 -4.69
N SER A 48 8.34 0.03 -4.46
CA SER A 48 9.32 -0.15 -3.39
C SER A 48 8.92 0.61 -2.13
N PHE A 49 9.13 -0.01 -0.97
CA PHE A 49 8.97 0.64 0.33
C PHE A 49 10.15 1.59 0.60
N GLY A 50 9.89 2.89 0.65
CA GLY A 50 10.90 3.90 0.95
C GLY A 50 10.85 4.39 2.39
N THR A 51 11.65 5.41 2.72
CA THR A 51 11.63 6.07 4.04
C THR A 51 10.30 6.69 4.41
N SER A 52 9.44 6.95 3.42
CA SER A 52 8.09 7.46 3.62
C SER A 52 7.00 6.42 3.28
N GLY A 53 7.30 5.13 3.33
CA GLY A 53 6.36 4.05 3.03
C GLY A 53 6.25 3.76 1.52
N LEU A 54 5.14 3.15 1.12
CA LEU A 54 4.81 2.96 -0.31
C LEU A 54 4.26 4.25 -0.88
N ARG A 55 4.73 4.64 -2.07
CA ARG A 55 4.21 5.80 -2.78
C ARG A 55 4.46 5.67 -4.27
N ALA A 56 3.40 5.79 -5.06
CA ALA A 56 3.47 5.77 -6.51
C ALA A 56 2.23 6.47 -7.10
N LYS A 57 2.23 6.64 -8.43
CA LYS A 57 1.00 6.99 -9.14
C LYS A 57 -0.05 5.91 -8.88
N MET A 58 -1.31 6.32 -8.80
CA MET A 58 -2.42 5.39 -8.79
C MET A 58 -2.58 4.74 -10.17
N GLY A 59 -3.24 3.59 -10.20
CA GLY A 59 -3.63 2.89 -11.43
C GLY A 59 -3.17 1.44 -11.45
N ALA A 60 -3.50 0.73 -12.52
CA ALA A 60 -3.17 -0.68 -12.67
C ALA A 60 -1.67 -0.89 -12.87
N GLY A 61 -1.08 -1.81 -12.09
CA GLY A 61 0.31 -2.22 -12.23
C GLY A 61 1.01 -2.52 -10.91
N SER A 62 2.12 -3.25 -10.99
CA SER A 62 2.96 -3.60 -9.84
C SER A 62 3.74 -2.41 -9.27
N ASN A 63 4.04 -1.41 -10.11
CA ASN A 63 4.70 -0.16 -9.75
C ASN A 63 3.69 1.00 -9.56
N ARG A 64 2.52 0.70 -8.99
CA ARG A 64 1.42 1.66 -8.76
C ARG A 64 0.81 1.47 -7.39
N ILE A 65 0.06 2.48 -6.93
CA ILE A 65 -0.88 2.32 -5.80
C ILE A 65 -2.23 1.92 -6.36
N ASN A 66 -2.76 0.82 -5.88
CA ASN A 66 -4.07 0.29 -6.23
C ASN A 66 -4.50 -0.74 -5.17
N SER A 67 -5.76 -1.17 -5.23
CA SER A 67 -6.33 -2.14 -4.28
C SER A 67 -5.49 -3.42 -4.14
N VAL A 68 -4.96 -3.97 -5.23
CA VAL A 68 -4.13 -5.20 -5.21
C VAL A 68 -2.81 -5.00 -4.46
N THR A 69 -2.09 -3.93 -4.76
CA THR A 69 -0.80 -3.62 -4.11
C THR A 69 -0.97 -3.27 -2.63
N LEU A 70 -2.04 -2.55 -2.27
CA LEU A 70 -2.36 -2.22 -0.90
C LEU A 70 -2.72 -3.47 -0.09
N ARG A 71 -3.60 -4.34 -0.61
CA ARG A 71 -3.93 -5.62 0.03
C ARG A 71 -2.68 -6.48 0.26
N LYS A 72 -1.81 -6.60 -0.75
CA LYS A 72 -0.55 -7.34 -0.63
C LYS A 72 0.33 -6.79 0.51
N ALA A 73 0.42 -5.47 0.65
CA ALA A 73 1.16 -4.83 1.73
C ALA A 73 0.53 -5.11 3.10
N SER A 74 -0.81 -4.97 3.21
CA SER A 74 -1.57 -5.22 4.44
C SER A 74 -1.47 -6.66 4.91
N ILE A 75 -1.53 -7.65 4.01
CA ILE A 75 -1.30 -9.07 4.35
C ILE A 75 0.08 -9.27 4.96
N GLY A 76 1.12 -8.68 4.36
CA GLY A 76 2.49 -8.76 4.86
C GLY A 76 2.63 -8.19 6.27
N ILE A 77 1.99 -7.05 6.53
CA ILE A 77 2.01 -6.40 7.85
C ILE A 77 1.18 -7.19 8.86
N SER A 78 0.01 -7.71 8.47
CA SER A 78 -0.84 -8.53 9.34
C SER A 78 -0.08 -9.75 9.85
N ARG A 79 0.63 -10.46 8.97
CA ARG A 79 1.49 -11.60 9.34
C ARG A 79 2.55 -11.20 10.36
N TYR A 80 3.27 -10.11 10.09
CA TYR A 80 4.29 -9.60 11.00
C TYR A 80 3.73 -9.23 12.39
N LEU A 81 2.54 -8.63 12.45
CA LEU A 81 1.89 -8.27 13.71
C LEU A 81 1.41 -9.51 14.48
N ASN A 82 0.80 -10.47 13.80
CA ASN A 82 0.33 -11.73 14.38
C ASN A 82 1.49 -12.61 14.89
N GLU A 83 2.68 -12.54 14.30
CA GLU A 83 3.88 -13.22 14.80
C GLU A 83 4.42 -12.60 16.10
N LYS A 84 4.12 -11.32 16.36
CA LYS A 84 4.63 -10.57 17.51
C LYS A 84 3.67 -10.51 18.69
N GLY A 85 2.37 -10.68 18.47
CA GLY A 85 1.34 -10.49 19.48
C GLY A 85 0.16 -11.42 19.28
N THR A 86 -0.60 -11.63 20.35
CA THR A 86 -1.75 -12.55 20.37
C THR A 86 -3.02 -11.94 19.80
N LYS A 87 -3.15 -10.60 19.78
CA LYS A 87 -4.30 -9.88 19.24
C LYS A 87 -3.91 -8.45 18.83
N PRO A 88 -3.28 -8.26 17.66
CA PRO A 88 -2.82 -6.94 17.26
C PRO A 88 -3.99 -6.01 16.90
N GLU A 89 -3.81 -4.73 17.21
CA GLU A 89 -4.75 -3.66 16.92
C GLU A 89 -4.06 -2.59 16.07
N LEU A 90 -4.79 -1.98 15.13
CA LEU A 90 -4.30 -0.89 14.29
C LEU A 90 -5.27 0.28 14.22
N VAL A 91 -4.72 1.48 14.11
CA VAL A 91 -5.46 2.68 13.72
C VAL A 91 -5.18 3.04 12.26
N ILE A 92 -6.19 3.39 11.48
CA ILE A 92 -6.06 3.75 10.07
C ILE A 92 -6.66 5.13 9.82
N GLY A 93 -5.85 6.01 9.23
CA GLY A 93 -6.27 7.33 8.75
C GLY A 93 -5.99 7.54 7.26
N PHE A 94 -6.56 8.59 6.70
CA PHE A 94 -6.41 8.94 5.30
C PHE A 94 -6.52 10.45 5.07
N ASP A 95 -5.93 10.96 3.98
CA ASP A 95 -6.04 12.37 3.59
C ASP A 95 -7.11 12.61 2.50
N THR A 96 -7.20 13.84 1.99
CA THR A 96 -8.23 14.25 1.02
C THR A 96 -7.89 13.90 -0.44
N ARG A 97 -6.88 13.07 -0.71
CA ARG A 97 -6.54 12.67 -2.08
C ARG A 97 -7.61 11.76 -2.68
N ASN A 98 -7.62 11.71 -4.00
CA ASN A 98 -8.48 10.76 -4.73
C ASN A 98 -8.24 9.34 -4.21
N ASN A 99 -9.35 8.62 -4.02
CA ASN A 99 -9.41 7.23 -3.56
C ASN A 99 -8.83 6.97 -2.16
N SER A 100 -8.34 7.99 -1.42
CA SER A 100 -7.73 7.78 -0.09
C SER A 100 -8.69 7.13 0.90
N LYS A 101 -9.96 7.54 0.92
CA LYS A 101 -11.00 6.92 1.75
C LYS A 101 -11.25 5.46 1.37
N GLU A 102 -11.52 5.20 0.09
CA GLU A 102 -11.78 3.84 -0.41
C GLU A 102 -10.59 2.90 -0.17
N TYR A 103 -9.36 3.39 -0.38
CA TYR A 103 -8.15 2.64 -0.07
C TYR A 103 -8.00 2.38 1.42
N ALA A 104 -8.35 3.31 2.29
CA ALA A 104 -8.35 3.08 3.74
C ALA A 104 -9.35 2.01 4.16
N GLU A 105 -10.55 2.01 3.56
CA GLU A 105 -11.58 0.98 3.78
C GLU A 105 -11.11 -0.39 3.30
N ILE A 106 -10.53 -0.48 2.08
CA ILE A 106 -9.96 -1.72 1.54
C ILE A 106 -8.87 -2.27 2.45
N VAL A 107 -7.97 -1.40 2.93
CA VAL A 107 -6.89 -1.77 3.83
C VAL A 107 -7.45 -2.24 5.18
N ALA A 108 -8.44 -1.53 5.74
CA ALA A 108 -9.10 -1.91 6.99
C ALA A 108 -9.74 -3.30 6.89
N HIS A 109 -10.47 -3.57 5.81
CA HIS A 109 -11.05 -4.88 5.55
C HIS A 109 -9.99 -5.97 5.46
N GLU A 110 -8.90 -5.73 4.72
CA GLU A 110 -7.83 -6.71 4.59
C GLU A 110 -7.18 -7.04 5.94
N PHE A 111 -6.96 -6.04 6.81
CA PHE A 111 -6.44 -6.29 8.16
C PHE A 111 -7.43 -7.10 9.02
N ALA A 112 -8.71 -6.74 9.00
CA ALA A 112 -9.75 -7.46 9.73
C ALA A 112 -9.87 -8.93 9.28
N ASP A 113 -9.83 -9.17 7.97
CA ASP A 113 -9.86 -10.52 7.37
C ASP A 113 -8.63 -11.36 7.77
N ASN A 114 -7.53 -10.70 8.15
CA ASN A 114 -6.29 -11.34 8.60
C ASN A 114 -6.10 -11.31 10.13
N GLY A 115 -7.18 -11.11 10.90
CA GLY A 115 -7.19 -11.26 12.35
C GLY A 115 -6.58 -10.08 13.14
N VAL A 116 -6.50 -8.90 12.52
CA VAL A 116 -6.07 -7.66 13.16
C VAL A 116 -7.29 -6.79 13.44
N ASP A 117 -7.47 -6.34 14.67
CA ASP A 117 -8.54 -5.42 15.04
C ASP A 117 -8.23 -4.01 14.52
N VAL A 118 -9.20 -3.34 13.90
CA VAL A 118 -8.97 -2.07 13.18
C VAL A 118 -9.89 -0.95 13.66
N TYR A 119 -9.29 0.19 13.96
CA TYR A 119 -9.97 1.47 14.18
C TYR A 119 -9.74 2.38 12.97
N LEU A 120 -10.76 2.56 12.14
CA LEU A 120 -10.72 3.44 10.97
C LEU A 120 -11.31 4.81 11.33
N PHE A 121 -10.57 5.90 11.06
CA PHE A 121 -11.11 7.25 11.17
C PHE A 121 -12.23 7.46 10.13
N GLY A 122 -13.35 8.05 10.54
CA GLY A 122 -14.50 8.30 9.64
C GLY A 122 -14.31 9.47 8.67
N GLU A 123 -13.33 10.33 8.93
CA GLU A 123 -13.08 11.57 8.19
C GLU A 123 -11.59 11.75 7.86
N PRO A 124 -11.24 12.59 6.86
CA PRO A 124 -9.86 12.91 6.55
C PRO A 124 -9.10 13.38 7.80
N THR A 125 -7.96 12.74 8.07
CA THR A 125 -7.25 12.85 9.33
C THR A 125 -5.80 13.29 9.11
N PRO A 126 -5.31 14.34 9.76
CA PRO A 126 -3.91 14.73 9.68
C PRO A 126 -2.97 13.63 10.18
N VAL A 127 -1.80 13.47 9.55
CA VAL A 127 -0.79 12.47 9.92
C VAL A 127 -0.46 12.44 11.43
N PRO A 128 -0.27 13.59 12.12
CA PRO A 128 0.04 13.57 13.55
C PRO A 128 -1.07 12.98 14.43
N VAL A 129 -2.34 13.02 13.97
CA VAL A 129 -3.48 12.47 14.72
C VAL A 129 -3.44 10.94 14.71
N VAL A 130 -3.04 10.31 13.59
CA VAL A 130 -2.84 8.86 13.54
C VAL A 130 -1.74 8.43 14.52
N SER A 131 -0.59 9.12 14.48
CA SER A 131 0.53 8.84 15.39
C SER A 131 0.14 9.04 16.87
N PHE A 132 -0.58 10.12 17.18
CA PHE A 132 -1.11 10.35 18.52
C PHE A 132 -2.08 9.25 18.96
N ALA A 133 -3.00 8.82 18.09
CA ALA A 133 -3.97 7.78 18.39
C ALA A 133 -3.31 6.43 18.68
N VAL A 134 -2.25 6.07 17.93
CA VAL A 134 -1.47 4.84 18.18
C VAL A 134 -1.02 4.77 19.64
N ARG A 135 -0.39 5.85 20.12
CA ARG A 135 0.07 5.94 21.50
C ARG A 135 -1.08 6.04 22.51
N ALA A 136 -2.06 6.90 22.24
CA ALA A 136 -3.15 7.17 23.19
C ALA A 136 -3.99 5.92 23.45
N MET A 137 -4.15 5.06 22.44
CA MET A 137 -4.89 3.81 22.53
C MET A 137 -4.03 2.60 22.89
N GLY A 138 -2.70 2.73 22.84
CA GLY A 138 -1.78 1.62 23.10
C GLY A 138 -1.84 0.50 22.07
N VAL A 139 -2.26 0.80 20.84
CA VAL A 139 -2.40 -0.19 19.76
C VAL A 139 -1.05 -0.57 19.14
N SER A 140 -1.03 -1.63 18.34
CA SER A 140 0.21 -2.21 17.79
C SER A 140 0.88 -1.36 16.71
N GLY A 141 0.15 -0.41 16.11
CA GLY A 141 0.68 0.48 15.10
C GLY A 141 -0.42 1.28 14.40
N GLY A 142 -0.02 2.01 13.35
CA GLY A 142 -0.94 2.81 12.57
C GLY A 142 -0.64 2.80 11.08
N ILE A 143 -1.67 2.97 10.26
CA ILE A 143 -1.57 3.13 8.82
C ILE A 143 -2.10 4.51 8.41
N MET A 144 -1.37 5.17 7.51
CA MET A 144 -1.85 6.41 6.90
C MET A 144 -1.85 6.29 5.38
N ILE A 145 -3.02 6.47 4.78
CA ILE A 145 -3.18 6.55 3.33
C ILE A 145 -2.95 7.99 2.88
N THR A 146 -1.77 8.25 2.31
CA THR A 146 -1.34 9.58 1.86
C THR A 146 -0.10 9.51 1.00
N ALA A 147 0.02 10.41 0.01
CA ALA A 147 1.28 10.72 -0.66
C ALA A 147 1.87 12.08 -0.27
N SER A 148 1.45 12.66 0.86
CA SER A 148 1.99 13.91 1.42
C SER A 148 1.94 15.09 0.44
N HIS A 149 3.06 15.51 -0.15
CA HIS A 149 3.16 16.68 -1.04
C HIS A 149 3.17 16.32 -2.54
N ASN A 150 2.98 15.05 -2.90
CA ASN A 150 2.94 14.65 -4.31
C ASN A 150 1.69 15.19 -5.03
N THR A 151 1.72 15.21 -6.36
CA THR A 151 0.54 15.60 -7.16
C THR A 151 -0.64 14.65 -6.92
N ARG A 152 -1.84 15.05 -7.35
CA ARG A 152 -3.10 14.35 -7.01
C ARG A 152 -3.20 12.93 -7.58
N GLU A 153 -2.43 12.61 -8.62
CA GLU A 153 -2.40 11.28 -9.24
C GLU A 153 -1.62 10.28 -8.39
N TYR A 154 -0.92 10.74 -7.34
CA TYR A 154 -0.21 9.89 -6.40
C TYR A 154 -1.03 9.65 -5.15
N ASN A 155 -0.91 8.43 -4.65
CA ASN A 155 -1.32 8.07 -3.31
C ASN A 155 -0.20 7.25 -2.64
N GLY A 156 -0.40 6.81 -1.42
CA GLY A 156 0.62 6.12 -0.66
C GLY A 156 0.09 5.44 0.57
N TYR A 157 0.98 4.69 1.21
CA TYR A 157 0.69 3.85 2.34
C TYR A 157 1.88 3.92 3.30
N LYS A 158 1.66 4.57 4.45
CA LYS A 158 2.65 4.71 5.51
C LYS A 158 2.32 3.77 6.66
N VAL A 159 3.35 3.21 7.27
CA VAL A 159 3.26 2.33 8.43
C VAL A 159 3.97 2.99 9.60
N TYR A 160 3.29 3.05 10.73
CA TYR A 160 3.81 3.53 12.01
C TYR A 160 3.87 2.35 12.97
N ASP A 161 4.99 2.18 13.66
CA ASP A 161 5.11 1.22 14.74
C ASP A 161 4.50 1.75 16.05
N HIS A 162 4.49 0.91 17.08
CA HIS A 162 3.96 1.26 18.41
C HIS A 162 4.79 2.34 19.13
N PHE A 163 5.95 2.74 18.60
CA PHE A 163 6.79 3.85 19.10
C PHE A 163 6.59 5.14 18.30
N GLU A 164 5.52 5.24 17.49
CA GLU A 164 5.22 6.38 16.63
C GLU A 164 6.19 6.55 15.45
N ASN A 165 7.17 5.65 15.31
CA ASN A 165 8.15 5.77 14.25
C ASN A 165 7.55 5.24 12.96
N GLN A 166 7.68 6.05 11.91
CA GLN A 166 7.45 5.55 10.58
C GLN A 166 8.44 4.42 10.30
N ILE A 167 7.93 3.21 10.04
CA ILE A 167 8.78 2.10 9.60
C ILE A 167 9.39 2.51 8.26
N ASP A 168 10.70 2.37 8.15
CA ASP A 168 11.48 2.55 6.92
C ASP A 168 12.23 1.26 6.56
N ASP A 169 12.87 1.25 5.40
CA ASP A 169 13.61 0.09 4.87
C ASP A 169 14.83 -0.29 5.74
N LYS A 170 15.19 0.48 6.79
CA LYS A 170 16.28 0.15 7.71
C LYS A 170 15.86 -0.88 8.76
N LEU A 171 14.60 -0.90 9.19
CA LEU A 171 14.07 -1.91 10.12
C LEU A 171 14.07 -3.34 9.53
N ARG A 172 14.04 -3.46 8.20
CA ARG A 172 14.19 -4.75 7.51
C ARG A 172 15.58 -5.37 7.68
N LYS A 173 16.62 -4.56 7.94
CA LYS A 173 18.01 -5.03 8.08
C LYS A 173 18.37 -5.44 9.51
N SER A 174 17.62 -5.01 10.53
CA SER A 174 17.92 -5.33 11.93
C SER A 174 17.40 -6.68 12.42
N ASN A 175 16.40 -7.26 11.75
CA ASN A 175 15.81 -8.57 12.12
C ASN A 175 16.43 -9.77 11.37
N ARG A 176 17.65 -9.62 10.83
CA ARG A 176 18.47 -10.71 10.26
C ARG A 176 19.67 -11.06 11.16
N ARG A 177 19.50 -10.97 12.48
CA ARG A 177 20.49 -11.48 13.44
C ARG A 177 19.87 -12.62 14.23
#